data_AF-A0A0J0Y9G5-F1
#
_entry.id   AF-A0A0J0Y9G5-F1
#
_cell.length_a   1.000
_cell.length_b   1.000
_cell.length_c   1.000
_cell.angle_alpha   90.00
_cell.angle_beta   90.00
_cell.angle_gamma   90.00
#
_symmetry.space_group_name_H-M   'P 1'
#
loop_
_entity.id
_entity.type
_entity.pdbx_description
1 polymer ?
#
loop_
_entity_poly.entity_id
_entity_poly.type
_entity_poly.pdbx_seq_one_letter_code
_entity_poly.pdbx_strand_id
1 'polypeptide(L)'
;MFLLPDDKTLCVLVGRSKPLVPDAWISSTLKASADALLLEHQTKVAEFDDAISRKRQDNEDFYGRHSAMKKFEGFAQAQLAMKSQFQRPVVTAERLRTFMLRAVKFPQPTSGDTEKLARSAISAVAASGWPPSRDGNYAGILPGTAGHRAQGLVSWAPHSGLPSYPEVRWAVQRRLPAALRKPRSEQIGSPNFDTGAQPVEDSVQVQGFVPEANDLKDSLDDLQLDQIGDRDRVDGVRSDLKGQGFEAIAWFQPYHVWTEETWGIYFDARKLDDLALSFLDDFKSENVNGSHSLAALLAFGLTYAHELFHARVEAALSWLEINAQQPRHLRYQDRVYQALRETPDWLEEALANWSAWDWFKAPSIRSLVTRMASNIEGLDRVVEGALDLAPPGYREWRLGHHAATWRTFANQLSTANPKINSTSIGLPLESALTGPLPYDFQHADIPLRFVGSGVIADRLQSHPSTFNVPPRRELERALKRFHHSLDASGGKGGHQKWTGPDQRAFILPTRDPVSPGVFKTFLHHVGIDKATYVRQVRPNL
;
A
#
# COMPACT_ATOMS: atom_id res chain seq x y z
N MET A 1 -7.82 14.81 16.13
CA MET A 1 -6.81 15.69 16.75
C MET A 1 -7.47 16.28 17.98
N PHE A 2 -6.88 16.07 19.15
CA PHE A 2 -7.38 16.63 20.41
C PHE A 2 -6.34 17.65 20.87
N LEU A 3 -6.74 18.89 21.15
CA LEU A 3 -5.83 19.92 21.66
C LEU A 3 -6.41 20.41 22.98
N LEU A 4 -5.65 20.23 24.06
CA LEU A 4 -5.94 20.84 25.36
C LEU A 4 -5.12 22.13 25.53
N PRO A 5 -5.75 23.24 25.93
CA PRO A 5 -5.12 24.56 26.02
C PRO A 5 -4.38 24.76 27.35
N ASP A 6 -3.25 24.07 27.51
CA ASP A 6 -2.05 24.45 28.26
C ASP A 6 -0.98 23.37 28.13
N ASP A 7 0.22 23.61 28.69
CA ASP A 7 1.53 22.95 28.49
C ASP A 7 1.59 21.42 28.69
N LYS A 8 0.46 20.72 28.67
CA LYS A 8 0.30 19.27 28.79
C LYS A 8 -0.73 18.73 27.79
N THR A 9 -0.70 19.26 26.57
CA THR A 9 -1.57 18.90 25.45
C THR A 9 -1.40 17.44 25.02
N LEU A 10 -2.49 16.67 24.98
CA LEU A 10 -2.53 15.31 24.44
C LEU A 10 -3.15 15.30 23.03
N CYS A 11 -2.36 15.14 21.96
CA CYS A 11 -2.91 15.09 20.61
C CYS A 11 -2.87 13.68 20.01
N VAL A 12 -4.03 13.05 19.82
CA VAL A 12 -4.13 11.73 19.16
C VAL A 12 -3.82 11.90 17.66
N LEU A 13 -2.68 11.38 17.20
CA LEU A 13 -2.20 11.42 15.82
C LEU A 13 -1.98 10.00 15.28
N VAL A 14 -3.08 9.47 14.80
CA VAL A 14 -3.22 8.19 14.15
C VAL A 14 -2.39 8.12 12.86
N GLY A 15 -1.24 7.46 12.94
CA GLY A 15 -0.68 6.67 11.85
C GLY A 15 0.24 7.32 10.83
N ARG A 16 1.23 6.55 10.37
CA ARG A 16 1.96 6.85 9.11
C ARG A 16 1.04 6.74 7.88
N SER A 17 -0.03 5.96 7.98
CA SER A 17 -1.09 5.82 6.96
C SER A 17 -2.45 5.78 7.66
N LYS A 18 -3.44 6.59 7.25
CA LYS A 18 -4.83 6.47 7.78
C LYS A 18 -5.46 5.18 7.21
N PRO A 19 -6.28 4.46 7.98
CA PRO A 19 -6.98 3.28 7.46
C PRO A 19 -7.92 3.62 6.32
N LEU A 20 -8.17 2.62 5.48
CA LEU A 20 -9.18 2.59 4.42
C LEU A 20 -10.58 2.94 4.96
N VAL A 21 -10.90 2.53 6.20
CA VAL A 21 -12.16 2.82 6.90
C VAL A 21 -11.90 3.78 8.08
N PRO A 22 -12.65 4.90 8.23
CA PRO A 22 -12.42 5.93 9.26
C PRO A 22 -12.30 5.40 10.71
N ASP A 23 -12.97 4.29 11.04
CA ASP A 23 -13.05 3.73 12.39
C ASP A 23 -12.00 2.64 12.70
N ALA A 24 -11.19 2.25 11.73
CA ALA A 24 -10.30 1.09 11.91
C ALA A 24 -9.07 1.36 12.79
N TRP A 25 -8.75 2.62 13.10
CA TRP A 25 -7.60 2.95 13.98
C TRP A 25 -8.00 3.58 15.31
N ILE A 26 -9.21 4.12 15.38
CA ILE A 26 -9.81 4.59 16.62
C ILE A 26 -11.16 3.93 16.65
N SER A 27 -11.28 2.87 17.46
CA SER A 27 -12.59 2.30 17.73
C SER A 27 -13.55 3.43 18.16
N SER A 28 -14.82 3.34 17.77
CA SER A 28 -15.84 4.29 18.23
C SER A 28 -15.78 4.49 19.75
N THR A 29 -15.42 3.43 20.48
CA THR A 29 -15.13 3.42 21.92
C THR A 29 -13.91 4.27 22.32
N LEU A 30 -12.77 4.17 21.62
CA LEU A 30 -11.58 4.99 21.90
C LEU A 30 -11.86 6.47 21.62
N LYS A 31 -12.63 6.77 20.56
CA LYS A 31 -13.04 8.14 20.23
C LYS A 31 -13.92 8.73 21.33
N ALA A 32 -15.00 8.02 21.69
CA ALA A 32 -15.91 8.45 22.75
C ALA A 32 -15.18 8.64 24.10
N SER A 33 -14.21 7.78 24.40
CA SER A 33 -13.40 7.89 25.62
C SER A 33 -12.46 9.11 25.58
N ALA A 34 -11.88 9.43 24.42
CA ALA A 34 -11.08 10.64 24.25
C ALA A 34 -11.93 11.91 24.36
N ASP A 35 -13.12 11.92 23.76
CA ASP A 35 -14.10 13.02 23.88
C ASP A 35 -14.52 13.23 25.34
N ALA A 36 -14.77 12.15 26.09
CA ALA A 36 -15.12 12.21 27.50
C ALA A 36 -13.97 12.77 28.38
N LEU A 37 -12.72 12.37 28.11
CA LEU A 37 -11.55 12.90 28.83
C LEU A 37 -11.30 14.38 28.55
N LEU A 38 -11.53 14.80 27.30
CA LEU A 38 -11.48 16.21 26.92
C LEU A 38 -12.52 17.02 27.68
N LEU A 39 -13.77 16.56 27.69
CA LEU A 39 -14.87 17.23 28.38
C LEU A 39 -14.61 17.34 29.89
N GLU A 40 -14.21 16.23 30.53
CA GLU A 40 -13.87 16.22 31.97
C GLU A 40 -12.76 17.23 32.31
N HIS A 41 -11.77 17.38 31.44
CA HIS A 41 -10.70 18.35 31.64
C HIS A 41 -11.17 19.78 31.45
N GLN A 42 -11.95 20.05 30.41
CA GLN A 42 -12.53 21.38 30.20
C GLN A 42 -13.36 21.82 31.40
N THR A 43 -14.15 20.90 31.98
CA THR A 43 -14.88 21.16 33.23
C THR A 43 -13.93 21.48 34.39
N LYS A 44 -12.89 20.67 34.61
CA LYS A 44 -11.92 20.92 35.69
C LYS A 44 -11.13 22.22 35.52
N VAL A 45 -10.78 22.58 34.29
CA VAL A 45 -10.09 23.84 33.98
C VAL A 45 -11.02 25.02 34.24
N ALA A 46 -12.28 24.95 33.81
CA ALA A 46 -13.26 25.98 34.11
C ALA A 46 -13.47 26.15 35.63
N GLU A 47 -13.63 25.05 36.37
CA GLU A 47 -13.74 25.07 37.84
C GLU A 47 -12.50 25.69 38.51
N PHE A 48 -11.31 25.37 37.99
CA PHE A 48 -10.05 25.92 38.48
C PHE A 48 -9.94 27.43 38.19
N ASP A 49 -10.24 27.85 36.96
CA ASP A 49 -10.18 29.25 36.53
C ASP A 49 -11.21 30.10 37.31
N ASP A 50 -12.40 29.55 37.59
CA ASP A 50 -13.42 30.17 38.46
C ASP A 50 -12.94 30.28 39.91
N ALA A 51 -12.26 29.27 40.45
CA ALA A 51 -11.73 29.29 41.80
C ALA A 51 -10.58 30.30 41.96
N ILE A 52 -9.71 30.40 40.94
CA ILE A 52 -8.65 31.40 40.88
C ILE A 52 -9.24 32.82 40.80
N SER A 53 -10.28 33.01 39.97
CA SER A 53 -10.97 34.30 39.82
C SER A 53 -11.66 34.74 41.12
N ARG A 54 -12.39 33.83 41.79
CA ARG A 54 -12.97 34.09 43.11
C ARG A 54 -11.92 34.47 44.15
N LYS A 55 -10.82 33.72 44.21
CA LYS A 55 -9.74 34.01 45.16
C LYS A 55 -9.04 35.34 44.87
N ARG A 56 -8.95 35.75 43.61
CA ARG A 56 -8.46 37.09 43.24
C ARG A 56 -9.41 38.16 43.77
N GLN A 57 -10.72 38.02 43.54
CA GLN A 57 -11.72 38.96 44.03
C GLN A 57 -11.72 39.05 45.56
N ASP A 58 -11.69 37.92 46.26
CA ASP A 58 -11.64 37.88 47.73
C ASP A 58 -10.41 38.60 48.29
N ASN A 59 -9.26 38.44 47.64
CA ASN A 59 -8.03 39.14 48.00
C ASN A 59 -8.18 40.66 47.77
N GLU A 60 -8.70 41.08 46.61
CA GLU A 60 -8.93 42.50 46.30
C GLU A 60 -9.88 43.15 47.30
N ASP A 61 -10.99 42.48 47.62
CA ASP A 61 -11.97 42.92 48.63
C ASP A 61 -11.35 42.99 50.04
N PHE A 62 -10.57 41.98 50.43
CA PHE A 62 -9.91 41.91 51.73
C PHE A 62 -8.92 43.07 51.92
N TYR A 63 -8.03 43.29 50.95
CA TYR A 63 -7.03 44.36 50.99
C TYR A 63 -7.65 45.75 50.78
N GLY A 64 -8.77 45.85 50.05
CA GLY A 64 -9.57 47.07 49.95
C GLY A 64 -10.20 47.48 51.28
N ARG A 65 -10.68 46.51 52.08
CA ARG A 65 -11.27 46.76 53.42
C ARG A 65 -10.23 46.95 54.52
N HIS A 66 -9.00 46.44 54.36
CA HIS A 66 -7.96 46.44 55.40
C HIS A 66 -6.68 47.11 54.90
N SER A 67 -6.68 48.45 54.81
CA SER A 67 -5.58 49.25 54.28
C SER A 67 -4.22 49.00 54.95
N ALA A 68 -4.21 48.66 56.25
CA ALA A 68 -2.99 48.31 57.00
C ALA A 68 -2.31 47.00 56.53
N MET A 69 -3.07 46.10 55.90
CA MET A 69 -2.59 44.80 55.40
C MET A 69 -2.10 44.86 53.94
N LYS A 70 -2.28 45.99 53.24
CA LYS A 70 -1.96 46.16 51.83
C LYS A 70 -0.48 45.88 51.48
N LYS A 71 0.43 46.07 52.45
CA LYS A 71 1.86 45.71 52.31
C LYS A 71 2.14 44.23 52.04
N PHE A 72 1.17 43.34 52.30
CA PHE A 72 1.30 41.89 52.07
C PHE A 72 0.61 41.41 50.78
N GLU A 73 -0.03 42.31 50.02
CA GLU A 73 -0.76 41.99 48.78
C GLU A 73 0.12 41.29 47.74
N GLY A 74 1.38 41.72 47.61
CA GLY A 74 2.35 41.10 46.70
C GLY A 74 2.65 39.63 47.02
N PHE A 75 2.60 39.22 48.30
CA PHE A 75 2.81 37.82 48.68
C PHE A 75 1.59 36.96 48.29
N ALA A 76 0.38 37.48 48.47
CA ALA A 76 -0.85 36.80 48.08
C ALA A 76 -0.97 36.67 46.54
N GLN A 77 -0.55 37.70 45.79
CA GLN A 77 -0.48 37.67 44.33
C GLN A 77 0.57 36.66 43.83
N ALA A 78 1.76 36.62 44.44
CA ALA A 78 2.79 35.64 44.11
C ALA A 78 2.33 34.20 44.38
N GLN A 79 1.61 33.96 45.49
CA GLN A 79 1.05 32.65 45.82
C GLN A 79 -0.05 32.22 44.84
N LEU A 80 -0.86 33.17 44.36
CA LEU A 80 -1.86 32.95 43.29
C LEU A 80 -1.19 32.62 41.96
N ALA A 81 -0.12 33.33 41.59
CA ALA A 81 0.65 33.07 40.38
C ALA A 81 1.34 31.70 40.41
N MET A 82 1.89 31.30 41.56
CA MET A 82 2.42 29.94 41.72
C MET A 82 1.32 28.87 41.63
N LYS A 83 0.14 29.11 42.23
CA LYS A 83 -0.98 28.17 42.10
C LYS A 83 -1.49 28.06 40.66
N SER A 84 -1.66 29.17 39.96
CA SER A 84 -2.11 29.16 38.56
C SER A 84 -1.11 28.45 37.64
N GLN A 85 0.19 28.59 37.92
CA GLN A 85 1.23 28.02 37.07
C GLN A 85 1.54 26.54 37.37
N PHE A 86 1.47 26.10 38.64
CA PHE A 86 1.89 24.75 39.03
C PHE A 86 0.74 23.80 39.40
N GLN A 87 -0.47 24.30 39.68
CA GLN A 87 -1.62 23.48 40.13
C GLN A 87 -2.76 23.40 39.10
N ARG A 88 -2.58 23.95 37.89
CA ARG A 88 -3.60 23.84 36.83
C ARG A 88 -3.85 22.36 36.48
N PRO A 89 -5.13 21.94 36.34
CA PRO A 89 -5.48 20.56 36.02
C PRO A 89 -4.77 20.02 34.78
N VAL A 90 -4.46 18.73 34.78
CA VAL A 90 -3.68 18.07 33.72
C VAL A 90 -4.41 16.83 33.27
N VAL A 91 -4.46 16.60 31.96
CA VAL A 91 -4.84 15.29 31.40
C VAL A 91 -3.60 14.53 30.97
N THR A 92 -3.62 13.23 31.23
CA THR A 92 -2.64 12.29 30.71
C THR A 92 -3.31 11.29 29.79
N ALA A 93 -2.56 10.74 28.83
CA ALA A 93 -3.03 9.70 27.91
C ALA A 93 -3.32 8.36 28.60
N GLU A 94 -3.03 8.21 29.90
CA GLU A 94 -3.01 6.90 30.55
C GLU A 94 -4.39 6.22 30.49
N ARG A 95 -5.47 6.99 30.57
CA ARG A 95 -6.85 6.47 30.43
C ARG A 95 -7.21 6.06 29.00
N LEU A 96 -6.45 6.50 27.99
CA LEU A 96 -6.60 6.03 26.61
C LEU A 96 -5.83 4.72 26.34
N ARG A 97 -4.87 4.38 27.21
CA ARG A 97 -4.02 3.20 27.04
C ARG A 97 -4.81 1.89 27.07
N THR A 98 -5.89 1.82 27.84
CA THR A 98 -6.78 0.64 27.94
C THR A 98 -7.53 0.33 26.65
N PHE A 99 -7.61 1.30 25.72
CA PHE A 99 -8.31 1.18 24.45
C PHE A 99 -7.34 0.98 23.27
N MET A 100 -6.04 0.89 23.54
CA MET A 100 -5.00 0.59 22.57
C MET A 100 -4.45 -0.80 22.83
N LEU A 101 -4.48 -1.68 21.83
CA LEU A 101 -4.03 -3.09 21.95
C LEU A 101 -2.65 -3.19 22.62
N ARG A 102 -1.66 -2.48 22.06
CA ARG A 102 -0.32 -2.30 22.62
C ARG A 102 0.15 -0.89 22.34
N ALA A 103 0.62 -0.19 23.38
CA ALA A 103 1.13 1.16 23.24
C ALA A 103 2.33 1.42 24.16
N VAL A 104 3.28 2.22 23.68
CA VAL A 104 4.43 2.68 24.46
C VAL A 104 4.63 4.18 24.35
N LYS A 105 5.18 4.77 25.40
CA LYS A 105 5.51 6.19 25.45
C LYS A 105 6.90 6.43 24.87
N PHE A 106 7.10 7.57 24.24
CA PHE A 106 8.40 7.99 23.73
C PHE A 106 8.59 9.51 23.89
N PRO A 107 9.83 10.00 24.05
CA PRO A 107 10.08 11.44 24.15
C PRO A 107 9.86 12.12 22.80
N GLN A 108 9.11 13.23 22.79
CA GLN A 108 8.94 14.06 21.60
C GLN A 108 10.16 14.99 21.45
N PRO A 109 10.87 14.97 20.31
CA PRO A 109 11.94 15.91 20.04
C PRO A 109 11.41 17.35 19.98
N THR A 110 12.16 18.30 20.53
CA THR A 110 11.83 19.74 20.51
C THR A 110 11.87 20.34 19.09
N SER A 111 12.59 19.72 18.16
CA SER A 111 12.89 20.29 16.84
C SER A 111 11.77 20.17 15.80
N GLY A 112 10.59 19.63 16.14
CA GLY A 112 9.47 19.43 15.20
C GLY A 112 9.77 18.50 14.01
N ASP A 113 10.97 17.93 13.98
CA ASP A 113 11.49 17.09 12.90
C ASP A 113 10.82 15.72 12.91
N THR A 114 10.07 15.44 11.84
CA THR A 114 9.27 14.22 11.69
C THR A 114 10.12 12.96 11.61
N GLU A 115 11.37 13.05 11.14
CA GLU A 115 12.27 11.91 11.04
C GLU A 115 12.87 11.55 12.41
N LYS A 116 13.27 12.56 13.20
CA LYS A 116 13.69 12.36 14.60
C LYS A 116 12.56 11.81 15.44
N LEU A 117 11.34 12.31 15.20
CA LEU A 117 10.15 11.83 15.88
C LEU A 117 9.87 10.35 15.58
N ALA A 118 9.92 9.97 14.30
CA ALA A 118 9.75 8.57 13.90
C ALA A 118 10.83 7.67 14.50
N ARG A 119 12.10 8.12 14.53
CA ARG A 119 13.20 7.38 15.17
C ARG A 119 12.95 7.16 16.67
N SER A 120 12.47 8.19 17.38
CA SER A 120 12.14 8.10 18.81
C SER A 120 11.01 7.08 19.06
N ALA A 121 9.94 7.13 18.24
CA ALA A 121 8.84 6.17 18.32
C ALA A 121 9.30 4.73 18.04
N ILE A 122 10.06 4.51 16.97
CA ILE A 122 10.59 3.18 16.59
C ILE A 122 11.52 2.64 17.68
N SER A 123 12.37 3.49 18.27
CA SER A 123 13.23 3.08 19.38
C SER A 123 12.42 2.63 20.59
N ALA A 124 11.32 3.30 20.90
CA ALA A 124 10.43 2.91 22.00
C ALA A 124 9.67 1.61 21.68
N VAL A 125 9.23 1.42 20.44
CA VAL A 125 8.64 0.15 19.96
C VAL A 125 9.65 -0.99 20.16
N ALA A 126 10.89 -0.83 19.70
CA ALA A 126 11.94 -1.85 19.84
C ALA A 126 12.25 -2.16 21.32
N ALA A 127 12.27 -1.14 22.18
CA ALA A 127 12.50 -1.31 23.62
C ALA A 127 11.30 -1.90 24.38
N SER A 128 10.13 -2.01 23.74
CA SER A 128 8.89 -2.43 24.40
C SER A 128 8.83 -3.92 24.73
N GLY A 129 9.67 -4.74 24.09
CA GLY A 129 9.62 -6.19 24.16
C GLY A 129 8.47 -6.83 23.36
N TRP A 130 7.60 -6.04 22.73
CA TRP A 130 6.54 -6.54 21.85
C TRP A 130 7.06 -6.70 20.41
N PRO A 131 6.57 -7.71 19.66
CA PRO A 131 6.87 -7.84 18.24
C PRO A 131 6.43 -6.59 17.44
N PRO A 132 7.09 -6.28 16.30
CA PRO A 132 6.71 -5.17 15.43
C PRO A 132 5.33 -5.40 14.77
N SER A 133 4.81 -4.38 14.09
CA SER A 133 3.66 -4.54 13.21
C SER A 133 4.07 -5.30 11.94
N ARG A 134 3.21 -6.20 11.45
CA ARG A 134 3.43 -6.95 10.21
C ARG A 134 3.83 -6.04 9.04
N ASP A 135 3.05 -4.98 8.82
CA ASP A 135 3.20 -4.12 7.65
C ASP A 135 4.02 -2.85 7.96
N GLY A 136 4.66 -2.79 9.15
CA GLY A 136 5.31 -1.58 9.63
C GLY A 136 4.33 -0.43 9.91
N ASN A 137 3.05 -0.74 10.12
CA ASN A 137 1.99 0.23 10.38
C ASN A 137 1.92 0.53 11.89
N TYR A 138 2.25 1.77 12.25
CA TYR A 138 2.22 2.26 13.63
C TYR A 138 1.32 3.48 13.73
N ALA A 139 0.50 3.51 14.79
CA ALA A 139 -0.33 4.63 15.23
C ALA A 139 0.34 5.41 16.33
N GLY A 140 -0.04 6.67 16.50
CA GLY A 140 0.50 7.44 17.62
C GLY A 140 -0.43 8.49 18.18
N ILE A 141 0.09 9.17 19.18
CA ILE A 141 -0.42 10.36 19.83
C ILE A 141 0.80 11.24 20.01
N LEU A 142 0.78 12.47 19.52
CA LEU A 142 1.83 13.46 19.72
C LEU A 142 1.26 14.64 20.50
N PRO A 143 1.99 15.25 21.43
CA PRO A 143 1.61 16.54 22.01
C PRO A 143 1.59 17.66 20.95
N GLY A 144 0.70 18.65 21.15
CA GLY A 144 0.54 19.78 20.24
C GLY A 144 1.71 20.76 20.21
N THR A 145 2.40 20.98 21.34
CA THR A 145 3.61 21.80 21.45
C THR A 145 4.75 20.98 22.07
N ALA A 146 5.93 21.02 21.43
CA ALA A 146 7.11 20.27 21.87
C ALA A 146 7.81 20.98 23.05
N GLY A 147 7.15 21.03 24.20
CA GLY A 147 7.78 21.47 25.45
C GLY A 147 8.86 20.49 25.93
N HIS A 148 9.73 20.92 26.85
CA HIS A 148 10.88 20.15 27.37
C HIS A 148 10.56 18.79 28.03
N ARG A 149 9.28 18.38 28.09
CA ARG A 149 8.81 17.10 28.68
C ARG A 149 7.69 16.44 27.88
N ALA A 150 7.47 16.87 26.64
CA ALA A 150 6.41 16.35 25.80
C ALA A 150 6.67 14.87 25.46
N GLN A 151 5.68 14.00 25.71
CA GLN A 151 5.76 12.56 25.41
C GLN A 151 4.70 12.17 24.39
N GLY A 152 5.12 11.48 23.34
CA GLY A 152 4.22 10.80 22.41
C GLY A 152 3.84 9.41 22.92
N LEU A 153 2.73 8.89 22.40
CA LEU A 153 2.35 7.48 22.51
C LEU A 153 2.42 6.88 21.12
N VAL A 154 2.91 5.65 20.97
CA VAL A 154 2.85 4.88 19.73
C VAL A 154 2.14 3.56 20.02
N SER A 155 1.21 3.16 19.17
CA SER A 155 0.38 1.95 19.29
C SER A 155 0.37 1.18 17.99
N TRP A 156 0.31 -0.15 18.06
CA TRP A 156 0.23 -1.02 16.89
C TRP A 156 -0.40 -2.37 17.24
N ALA A 157 -0.74 -3.14 16.21
CA ALA A 157 -1.05 -4.55 16.35
C ALA A 157 0.27 -5.35 16.22
N PRO A 158 0.78 -5.96 17.30
CA PRO A 158 1.97 -6.80 17.21
C PRO A 158 1.69 -8.02 16.33
N HIS A 159 2.65 -8.35 15.48
CA HIS A 159 2.63 -9.55 14.69
C HIS A 159 3.52 -10.61 15.35
N SER A 160 2.91 -11.65 15.92
CA SER A 160 3.63 -12.77 16.54
C SER A 160 3.89 -13.94 15.56
N GLY A 161 3.52 -13.77 14.28
CA GLY A 161 3.72 -14.78 13.26
C GLY A 161 5.17 -14.83 12.77
N LEU A 162 5.35 -15.45 11.60
CA LEU A 162 6.63 -15.44 10.89
C LEU A 162 6.98 -14.01 10.45
N PRO A 163 8.28 -13.67 10.28
CA PRO A 163 8.70 -12.37 9.78
C PRO A 163 7.96 -12.02 8.48
N SER A 164 7.43 -10.82 8.36
CA SER A 164 6.70 -10.43 7.15
C SER A 164 7.66 -10.20 5.98
N TYR A 165 7.20 -10.36 4.74
CA TYR A 165 8.02 -10.05 3.57
C TYR A 165 8.54 -8.59 3.58
N PRO A 166 7.76 -7.57 3.98
CA PRO A 166 8.28 -6.23 4.21
C PRO A 166 9.47 -6.18 5.18
N GLU A 167 9.42 -6.95 6.29
CA GLU A 167 10.53 -7.04 7.25
C GLU A 167 11.76 -7.71 6.65
N VAL A 168 11.58 -8.82 5.93
CA VAL A 168 12.64 -9.53 5.19
C VAL A 168 13.33 -8.58 4.20
N ARG A 169 12.55 -7.88 3.38
CA ARG A 169 13.05 -6.91 2.39
C ARG A 169 13.85 -5.78 3.05
N TRP A 170 13.32 -5.21 4.14
CA TRP A 170 14.05 -4.20 4.93
C TRP A 170 15.36 -4.74 5.51
N ALA A 171 15.38 -5.99 5.96
CA ALA A 171 16.57 -6.63 6.47
C ALA A 171 17.65 -6.80 5.38
N VAL A 172 17.28 -7.20 4.16
CA VAL A 172 18.22 -7.23 3.01
C VAL A 172 18.79 -5.85 2.75
N GLN A 173 17.95 -4.83 2.61
CA GLN A 173 18.41 -3.48 2.28
C GLN A 173 19.37 -2.90 3.31
N ARG A 174 19.12 -3.19 4.60
CA ARG A 174 19.93 -2.67 5.70
C ARG A 174 21.21 -3.48 5.93
N ARG A 175 21.13 -4.82 5.88
CA ARG A 175 22.23 -5.70 6.27
C ARG A 175 23.10 -6.14 5.11
N LEU A 176 22.53 -6.13 3.90
CA LEU A 176 23.21 -6.60 2.70
C LEU A 176 23.11 -5.60 1.54
N PRO A 177 23.63 -4.36 1.68
CA PRO A 177 23.55 -3.36 0.60
C PRO A 177 24.24 -3.78 -0.72
N ALA A 178 25.07 -4.82 -0.71
CA ALA A 178 25.71 -5.38 -1.90
C ALA A 178 24.78 -6.28 -2.73
N ALA A 179 23.63 -6.69 -2.18
CA ALA A 179 22.58 -7.40 -2.92
C ALA A 179 21.74 -6.47 -3.81
N LEU A 180 21.83 -5.15 -3.58
CA LEU A 180 21.10 -4.15 -4.34
C LEU A 180 21.96 -3.53 -5.44
N ARG A 181 21.34 -3.23 -6.58
CA ARG A 181 21.94 -2.41 -7.63
C ARG A 181 22.23 -1.00 -7.11
N LYS A 182 23.33 -0.39 -7.57
CA LYS A 182 23.73 0.98 -7.21
C LYS A 182 24.08 1.80 -8.46
N PRO A 183 23.37 2.92 -8.73
CA PRO A 183 22.09 3.31 -8.12
C PRO A 183 20.97 2.32 -8.51
N ARG A 184 19.92 2.27 -7.68
CA ARG A 184 18.66 1.60 -8.08
C ARG A 184 17.95 2.46 -9.13
N SER A 185 17.21 1.81 -10.01
CA SER A 185 16.47 2.48 -11.09
C SER A 185 15.20 3.13 -10.55
N GLU A 186 14.95 4.37 -10.97
CA GLU A 186 13.67 5.08 -10.80
C GLU A 186 12.81 5.00 -12.07
N GLN A 187 13.26 4.28 -13.10
CA GLN A 187 12.55 4.20 -14.36
C GLN A 187 11.37 3.23 -14.27
N ILE A 188 10.18 3.77 -14.51
CA ILE A 188 8.98 3.01 -14.81
C ILE A 188 8.98 2.77 -16.32
N GLY A 189 9.14 1.52 -16.71
CA GLY A 189 9.18 1.12 -18.11
C GLY A 189 9.14 -0.39 -18.22
N SER A 190 8.52 -0.88 -19.28
CA SER A 190 8.59 -2.29 -19.64
C SER A 190 10.05 -2.71 -19.75
N PRO A 191 10.38 -3.99 -19.50
CA PRO A 191 11.72 -4.48 -19.78
C PRO A 191 12.01 -4.24 -21.27
N ASN A 192 13.16 -3.64 -21.60
CA ASN A 192 13.53 -3.41 -23.00
C ASN A 192 13.80 -4.78 -23.66
N PHE A 193 12.84 -5.28 -24.44
CA PHE A 193 13.03 -6.34 -25.42
C PHE A 193 13.36 -5.67 -26.77
N ASP A 194 14.57 -5.14 -26.94
CA ASP A 194 15.11 -4.51 -28.17
C ASP A 194 14.27 -3.44 -28.92
N THR A 195 13.13 -3.00 -28.40
CA THR A 195 12.34 -1.91 -28.99
C THR A 195 12.15 -0.76 -28.01
N GLY A 196 12.98 0.27 -28.19
CA GLY A 196 12.80 1.67 -27.76
C GLY A 196 12.01 1.94 -26.49
N ALA A 197 12.72 2.26 -25.41
CA ALA A 197 12.12 2.78 -24.17
C ALA A 197 11.24 4.02 -24.44
N GLN A 198 9.97 3.97 -24.04
CA GLN A 198 9.18 5.17 -23.81
C GLN A 198 9.12 5.46 -22.30
N PRO A 199 9.42 6.68 -21.86
CA PRO A 199 9.14 7.08 -20.48
C PRO A 199 7.62 7.15 -20.30
N VAL A 200 7.10 6.34 -19.38
CA VAL A 200 5.67 6.36 -19.04
C VAL A 200 5.46 7.41 -17.95
N GLU A 201 4.91 8.57 -18.32
CA GLU A 201 4.58 9.64 -17.37
C GLU A 201 3.28 9.38 -16.57
N ASP A 202 2.46 8.40 -16.94
CA ASP A 202 1.13 8.17 -16.33
C ASP A 202 0.94 6.71 -15.85
N SER A 203 1.67 6.30 -14.80
CA SER A 203 1.36 5.03 -14.10
C SER A 203 0.46 5.26 -12.90
N VAL A 204 -0.63 4.51 -12.79
CA VAL A 204 -1.55 4.56 -11.65
C VAL A 204 -1.36 3.30 -10.80
N GLN A 205 -0.97 3.48 -9.54
CA GLN A 205 -0.84 2.37 -8.59
C GLN A 205 -2.22 1.85 -8.19
N VAL A 206 -2.31 0.58 -7.78
CA VAL A 206 -3.42 -0.08 -7.06
C VAL A 206 -2.85 -0.71 -5.78
N GLN A 207 -3.44 -0.42 -4.60
CA GLN A 207 -3.00 -0.97 -3.31
C GLN A 207 -4.09 -1.83 -2.67
N GLY A 208 -3.68 -2.88 -1.95
CA GLY A 208 -4.60 -3.72 -1.17
C GLY A 208 -5.45 -4.67 -2.01
N PHE A 209 -5.03 -4.95 -3.24
CA PHE A 209 -5.70 -5.91 -4.09
C PHE A 209 -5.42 -7.33 -3.59
N VAL A 210 -6.42 -7.96 -2.99
CA VAL A 210 -6.42 -9.39 -2.72
C VAL A 210 -7.34 -10.01 -3.77
N PRO A 211 -6.83 -10.78 -4.74
CA PRO A 211 -7.67 -11.52 -5.68
C PRO A 211 -8.31 -12.73 -4.97
N GLU A 212 -9.12 -12.47 -3.96
CA GLU A 212 -10.13 -13.42 -3.54
C GLU A 212 -11.27 -13.34 -4.57
N ALA A 213 -11.69 -14.51 -5.07
CA ALA A 213 -12.47 -14.67 -6.29
C ALA A 213 -13.74 -13.78 -6.35
N ASN A 214 -14.36 -13.50 -5.21
CA ASN A 214 -15.60 -12.73 -5.15
C ASN A 214 -15.36 -11.21 -5.34
N ASP A 215 -14.36 -10.63 -4.68
CA ASP A 215 -14.06 -9.19 -4.80
C ASP A 215 -13.62 -8.81 -6.22
N LEU A 216 -12.87 -9.71 -6.88
CA LEU A 216 -12.45 -9.52 -8.27
C LEU A 216 -13.61 -9.67 -9.26
N LYS A 217 -14.49 -10.66 -9.07
CA LYS A 217 -15.71 -10.80 -9.88
C LYS A 217 -16.55 -9.53 -9.79
N ASP A 218 -16.83 -9.07 -8.57
CA ASP A 218 -17.70 -7.91 -8.35
C ASP A 218 -17.08 -6.64 -8.94
N SER A 219 -15.75 -6.54 -8.93
CA SER A 219 -15.05 -5.43 -9.57
C SER A 219 -15.21 -5.43 -11.10
N LEU A 220 -15.28 -6.60 -11.72
CA LEU A 220 -15.35 -6.76 -13.19
C LEU A 220 -16.77 -7.05 -13.71
N ASP A 221 -17.78 -7.07 -12.85
CA ASP A 221 -19.18 -7.33 -13.23
C ASP A 221 -19.69 -6.25 -14.20
N ASP A 222 -20.47 -6.68 -15.18
CA ASP A 222 -21.04 -5.86 -16.28
C ASP A 222 -20.01 -5.09 -17.14
N LEU A 223 -18.71 -5.42 -17.04
CA LEU A 223 -17.68 -4.82 -17.87
C LEU A 223 -17.90 -5.14 -19.35
N GLN A 224 -17.78 -4.13 -20.21
CA GLN A 224 -17.83 -4.26 -21.66
C GLN A 224 -16.52 -3.74 -22.26
N LEU A 225 -15.80 -4.61 -22.97
CA LEU A 225 -14.56 -4.23 -23.66
C LEU A 225 -14.91 -3.49 -24.94
N ASP A 226 -14.08 -2.51 -25.29
CA ASP A 226 -14.14 -1.87 -26.60
C ASP A 226 -13.78 -2.88 -27.70
N GLN A 227 -14.72 -3.15 -28.61
CA GLN A 227 -14.55 -4.10 -29.72
C GLN A 227 -14.10 -3.41 -31.02
N ILE A 228 -13.85 -2.10 -31.03
CA ILE A 228 -13.37 -1.42 -32.23
C ILE A 228 -11.99 -1.95 -32.63
N GLY A 229 -11.87 -2.42 -33.86
CA GLY A 229 -10.63 -3.00 -34.40
C GLY A 229 -10.19 -4.27 -33.69
N ASP A 230 -11.14 -5.05 -33.15
CA ASP A 230 -10.87 -6.26 -32.36
C ASP A 230 -9.89 -7.22 -33.04
N ARG A 231 -10.05 -7.50 -34.33
CA ARG A 231 -9.21 -8.45 -35.05
C ARG A 231 -7.73 -8.07 -35.07
N ASP A 232 -7.41 -6.84 -35.45
CA ASP A 232 -6.02 -6.36 -35.49
C ASP A 232 -5.39 -6.35 -34.08
N ARG A 233 -6.19 -6.03 -33.06
CA ARG A 233 -5.75 -6.03 -31.65
C ARG A 233 -5.51 -7.46 -31.14
N VAL A 234 -6.40 -8.39 -31.46
CA VAL A 234 -6.28 -9.82 -31.11
C VAL A 234 -5.05 -10.43 -31.79
N ASP A 235 -4.86 -10.16 -33.08
CA ASP A 235 -3.70 -10.65 -33.82
C ASP A 235 -2.40 -10.01 -33.28
N GLY A 236 -2.44 -8.72 -32.95
CA GLY A 236 -1.32 -8.00 -32.31
C GLY A 236 -0.92 -8.61 -30.97
N VAL A 237 -1.86 -8.76 -30.02
CA VAL A 237 -1.54 -9.31 -28.70
C VAL A 237 -1.12 -10.78 -28.76
N ARG A 238 -1.68 -11.58 -29.67
CA ARG A 238 -1.23 -12.96 -29.90
C ARG A 238 0.19 -13.00 -30.45
N SER A 239 0.54 -12.08 -31.36
CA SER A 239 1.91 -11.94 -31.85
C SER A 239 2.87 -11.55 -30.74
N ASP A 240 2.46 -10.60 -29.88
CA ASP A 240 3.28 -10.16 -28.76
C ASP A 240 3.46 -11.26 -27.70
N LEU A 241 2.38 -11.97 -27.33
CA LEU A 241 2.43 -13.15 -26.44
C LEU A 241 3.37 -14.22 -26.99
N LYS A 242 3.32 -14.49 -28.29
CA LYS A 242 4.20 -15.47 -28.93
C LYS A 242 5.66 -15.05 -28.93
N GLY A 243 5.93 -13.75 -29.02
CA GLY A 243 7.28 -13.20 -29.06
C GLY A 243 7.90 -13.00 -27.68
N GLN A 244 7.11 -12.51 -26.72
CA GLN A 244 7.60 -11.99 -25.43
C GLN A 244 6.96 -12.66 -24.21
N GLY A 245 5.97 -13.53 -24.37
CA GLY A 245 5.25 -14.11 -23.23
C GLY A 245 4.32 -13.11 -22.57
N PHE A 246 4.06 -13.29 -21.27
CA PHE A 246 3.19 -12.39 -20.50
C PHE A 246 3.82 -11.00 -20.31
N GLU A 247 5.12 -10.86 -20.56
CA GLU A 247 5.90 -9.62 -20.49
C GLU A 247 5.45 -8.56 -21.49
N ALA A 248 4.77 -9.01 -22.56
CA ALA A 248 4.06 -8.14 -23.48
C ALA A 248 2.89 -7.38 -22.84
N ILE A 249 2.38 -7.86 -21.70
CA ILE A 249 1.11 -7.44 -21.09
C ILE A 249 1.35 -6.88 -19.69
N ALA A 250 2.22 -7.51 -18.91
CA ALA A 250 2.58 -7.07 -17.58
C ALA A 250 4.05 -7.37 -17.30
N TRP A 251 4.64 -6.81 -16.25
CA TRP A 251 6.01 -7.14 -15.86
C TRP A 251 6.25 -6.87 -14.38
N PHE A 252 7.17 -7.63 -13.80
CA PHE A 252 7.62 -7.44 -12.43
C PHE A 252 8.93 -6.65 -12.36
N GLN A 253 8.95 -5.57 -11.59
CA GLN A 253 10.14 -4.77 -11.28
C GLN A 253 10.65 -5.12 -9.87
N PRO A 254 11.72 -5.93 -9.73
CA PRO A 254 12.27 -6.34 -8.42
C PRO A 254 12.87 -5.19 -7.60
N TYR A 255 12.65 -5.17 -6.29
CA TYR A 255 13.22 -4.13 -5.39
C TYR A 255 14.76 -4.17 -5.32
N HIS A 256 15.38 -5.30 -5.69
CA HIS A 256 16.84 -5.40 -5.77
C HIS A 256 17.43 -4.43 -6.80
N VAL A 257 16.66 -4.09 -7.83
CA VAL A 257 17.09 -3.24 -8.95
C VAL A 257 16.34 -1.90 -8.96
N TRP A 258 15.07 -1.86 -8.55
CA TRP A 258 14.21 -0.67 -8.56
C TRP A 258 14.00 -0.07 -7.16
N THR A 259 13.65 1.22 -7.10
CA THR A 259 13.42 1.93 -5.83
C THR A 259 12.11 1.53 -5.16
N GLU A 260 11.89 1.98 -3.91
CA GLU A 260 10.64 1.75 -3.16
C GLU A 260 9.40 2.29 -3.88
N GLU A 261 9.58 3.34 -4.67
CA GLU A 261 8.53 4.02 -5.41
C GLU A 261 8.17 3.27 -6.69
N THR A 262 9.11 2.51 -7.24
CA THR A 262 9.04 1.96 -8.61
C THR A 262 9.11 0.43 -8.68
N TRP A 263 9.37 -0.28 -7.59
CA TRP A 263 9.28 -1.74 -7.59
C TRP A 263 7.82 -2.23 -7.54
N GLY A 264 7.55 -3.42 -8.08
CA GLY A 264 6.23 -4.07 -8.05
C GLY A 264 5.80 -4.62 -9.40
N ILE A 265 4.53 -5.01 -9.50
CA ILE A 265 3.90 -5.52 -10.73
C ILE A 265 3.31 -4.35 -11.51
N TYR A 266 3.54 -4.33 -12.81
CA TYR A 266 3.02 -3.34 -13.75
C TYR A 266 2.22 -4.03 -14.83
N PHE A 267 1.09 -3.46 -15.22
CA PHE A 267 0.27 -3.90 -16.35
C PHE A 267 0.25 -2.82 -17.42
N ASP A 268 0.45 -3.18 -18.68
CA ASP A 268 -0.01 -2.35 -19.79
C ASP A 268 -1.53 -2.49 -19.88
N ALA A 269 -2.22 -1.40 -19.55
CA ALA A 269 -3.67 -1.38 -19.45
C ALA A 269 -4.35 -1.71 -20.80
N ARG A 270 -3.74 -1.30 -21.92
CA ARG A 270 -4.32 -1.53 -23.24
C ARG A 270 -4.07 -2.97 -23.70
N LYS A 271 -2.87 -3.49 -23.52
CA LYS A 271 -2.55 -4.88 -23.86
C LYS A 271 -3.34 -5.88 -23.02
N LEU A 272 -3.69 -5.51 -21.78
CA LEU A 272 -4.58 -6.31 -20.94
C LEU A 272 -6.00 -6.41 -21.53
N ASP A 273 -6.56 -5.31 -22.03
CA ASP A 273 -7.84 -5.34 -22.76
C ASP A 273 -7.73 -6.19 -24.03
N ASP A 274 -6.63 -6.05 -24.77
CA ASP A 274 -6.39 -6.82 -26.00
C ASP A 274 -6.34 -8.34 -25.72
N LEU A 275 -5.68 -8.75 -24.63
CA LEU A 275 -5.68 -10.15 -24.16
C LEU A 275 -7.09 -10.64 -23.82
N ALA A 276 -7.89 -9.80 -23.15
CA ALA A 276 -9.27 -10.17 -22.85
C ALA A 276 -10.10 -10.33 -24.14
N LEU A 277 -9.86 -9.51 -25.17
CA LEU A 277 -10.49 -9.70 -26.48
C LEU A 277 -10.05 -11.01 -27.15
N SER A 278 -8.78 -11.41 -27.01
CA SER A 278 -8.33 -12.69 -27.59
C SER A 278 -9.02 -13.88 -26.93
N PHE A 279 -9.25 -13.84 -25.61
CA PHE A 279 -10.05 -14.86 -24.94
C PHE A 279 -11.50 -14.90 -25.42
N LEU A 280 -12.13 -13.76 -25.72
CA LEU A 280 -13.48 -13.74 -26.30
C LEU A 280 -13.51 -14.37 -27.69
N ASP A 281 -12.45 -14.21 -28.48
CA ASP A 281 -12.30 -14.88 -29.77
C ASP A 281 -12.14 -16.41 -29.58
N ASP A 282 -11.27 -16.83 -28.65
CA ASP A 282 -11.05 -18.24 -28.33
C ASP A 282 -12.31 -18.92 -27.78
N PHE A 283 -13.12 -18.22 -26.98
CA PHE A 283 -14.41 -18.73 -26.49
C PHE A 283 -15.33 -19.16 -27.63
N LYS A 284 -15.34 -18.41 -28.76
CA LYS A 284 -16.13 -18.79 -29.93
C LYS A 284 -15.60 -20.07 -30.57
N SER A 285 -14.28 -20.19 -30.68
CA SER A 285 -13.63 -21.37 -31.28
C SER A 285 -13.85 -22.64 -30.44
N GLU A 286 -13.93 -22.51 -29.11
CA GLU A 286 -14.06 -23.61 -28.16
C GLU A 286 -15.50 -23.85 -27.68
N ASN A 287 -16.49 -23.21 -28.31
CA ASN A 287 -17.91 -23.29 -27.92
C ASN A 287 -18.14 -23.00 -26.42
N VAL A 288 -17.46 -21.98 -25.90
CA VAL A 288 -17.67 -21.44 -24.55
C VAL A 288 -18.60 -20.23 -24.66
N ASN A 289 -19.76 -20.27 -24.01
CA ASN A 289 -20.57 -19.07 -23.85
C ASN A 289 -19.99 -18.24 -22.69
N GLY A 290 -19.00 -17.40 -22.99
CA GLY A 290 -18.30 -16.54 -22.03
C GLY A 290 -18.61 -15.06 -22.23
N SER A 291 -18.64 -14.30 -21.13
CA SER A 291 -18.87 -12.85 -21.15
C SER A 291 -17.57 -12.05 -21.20
N HIS A 292 -17.66 -10.75 -21.50
CA HIS A 292 -16.56 -9.80 -21.35
C HIS A 292 -15.97 -9.80 -19.93
N SER A 293 -16.80 -9.90 -18.90
CA SER A 293 -16.35 -10.03 -17.50
C SER A 293 -15.55 -11.32 -17.27
N LEU A 294 -15.94 -12.45 -17.85
CA LEU A 294 -15.18 -13.70 -17.75
C LEU A 294 -13.82 -13.55 -18.46
N ALA A 295 -13.81 -12.98 -19.66
CA ALA A 295 -12.56 -12.77 -20.39
C ALA A 295 -11.61 -11.81 -19.67
N ALA A 296 -12.13 -10.72 -19.11
CA ALA A 296 -11.37 -9.78 -18.29
C ALA A 296 -10.83 -10.44 -17.00
N LEU A 297 -11.63 -11.28 -16.35
CA LEU A 297 -11.22 -12.04 -15.17
C LEU A 297 -10.03 -12.96 -15.50
N LEU A 298 -10.08 -13.67 -16.63
CA LEU A 298 -8.98 -14.55 -17.06
C LEU A 298 -7.74 -13.75 -17.46
N ALA A 299 -7.90 -12.70 -18.27
CA ALA A 299 -6.79 -11.84 -18.70
C ALA A 299 -6.05 -11.25 -17.51
N PHE A 300 -6.77 -10.64 -16.57
CA PHE A 300 -6.14 -10.07 -15.40
C PHE A 300 -5.60 -11.14 -14.45
N GLY A 301 -6.37 -12.18 -14.15
CA GLY A 301 -6.01 -13.18 -13.15
C GLY A 301 -4.84 -14.07 -13.55
N LEU A 302 -4.79 -14.54 -14.80
CA LEU A 302 -3.67 -15.34 -15.32
C LEU A 302 -2.38 -14.51 -15.33
N THR A 303 -2.45 -13.30 -15.88
CA THR A 303 -1.31 -12.38 -15.95
C THR A 303 -0.83 -11.99 -14.56
N TYR A 304 -1.74 -11.66 -13.63
CA TYR A 304 -1.37 -11.33 -12.25
C TYR A 304 -0.71 -12.51 -11.53
N ALA A 305 -1.23 -13.72 -11.68
CA ALA A 305 -0.66 -14.91 -11.06
C ALA A 305 0.73 -15.24 -11.61
N HIS A 306 0.96 -15.03 -12.91
CA HIS A 306 2.26 -15.09 -13.55
C HIS A 306 3.23 -14.07 -12.91
N GLU A 307 2.88 -12.78 -12.89
CA GLU A 307 3.77 -11.75 -12.33
C GLU A 307 4.03 -11.88 -10.83
N LEU A 308 3.03 -12.33 -10.07
CA LEU A 308 3.17 -12.59 -8.64
C LEU A 308 4.14 -13.73 -8.37
N PHE A 309 4.33 -14.66 -9.31
CA PHE A 309 5.34 -15.70 -9.19
C PHE A 309 6.75 -15.12 -9.14
N HIS A 310 7.09 -14.16 -10.01
CA HIS A 310 8.38 -13.47 -9.95
C HIS A 310 8.59 -12.74 -8.62
N ALA A 311 7.54 -12.12 -8.08
CA ALA A 311 7.59 -11.51 -6.76
C ALA A 311 7.86 -12.55 -5.65
N ARG A 312 7.31 -13.76 -5.78
CA ARG A 312 7.57 -14.88 -4.87
C ARG A 312 9.01 -15.39 -4.98
N VAL A 313 9.55 -15.46 -6.20
CA VAL A 313 10.95 -15.81 -6.47
C VAL A 313 11.88 -14.78 -5.82
N GLU A 314 11.60 -13.49 -5.98
CA GLU A 314 12.36 -12.43 -5.31
C GLU A 314 12.28 -12.55 -3.78
N ALA A 315 11.11 -12.86 -3.22
CA ALA A 315 10.94 -13.07 -1.79
C ALA A 315 11.75 -14.26 -1.27
N ALA A 316 11.78 -15.37 -2.01
CA ALA A 316 12.56 -16.55 -1.68
C ALA A 316 14.06 -16.25 -1.72
N LEU A 317 14.52 -15.54 -2.76
CA LEU A 317 15.91 -15.08 -2.87
C LEU A 317 16.28 -14.16 -1.70
N SER A 318 15.43 -13.20 -1.36
CA SER A 318 15.64 -12.28 -0.22
C SER A 318 15.85 -13.04 1.08
N TRP A 319 15.04 -14.08 1.33
CA TRP A 319 15.19 -14.93 2.50
C TRP A 319 16.52 -15.71 2.47
N LEU A 320 16.89 -16.30 1.32
CA LEU A 320 18.16 -17.00 1.16
C LEU A 320 19.37 -16.08 1.34
N GLU A 321 19.30 -14.84 0.87
CA GLU A 321 20.34 -13.83 1.01
C GLU A 321 20.59 -13.44 2.47
N ILE A 322 19.53 -13.22 3.25
CA ILE A 322 19.66 -12.93 4.68
C ILE A 322 20.31 -14.10 5.40
N ASN A 323 19.89 -15.34 5.12
CA ASN A 323 20.44 -16.50 5.80
C ASN A 323 21.91 -16.76 5.42
N ALA A 324 22.25 -16.60 4.14
CA ALA A 324 23.62 -16.80 3.66
C ALA A 324 24.53 -15.59 3.87
N GLN A 325 23.97 -14.41 4.18
CA GLN A 325 24.68 -13.11 4.15
C GLN A 325 25.45 -12.91 2.83
N GLN A 326 24.85 -13.30 1.71
CA GLN A 326 25.47 -13.26 0.38
C GLN A 326 24.49 -12.71 -0.66
N PRO A 327 24.95 -11.85 -1.59
CA PRO A 327 24.10 -11.35 -2.67
C PRO A 327 23.85 -12.48 -3.67
N ARG A 328 22.60 -12.94 -3.76
CA ARG A 328 22.17 -14.06 -4.61
C ARG A 328 21.28 -13.60 -5.74
N HIS A 329 20.38 -12.64 -5.51
CA HIS A 329 19.41 -12.20 -6.51
C HIS A 329 20.09 -11.74 -7.80
N LEU A 330 20.99 -10.76 -7.71
CA LEU A 330 21.69 -10.23 -8.90
C LEU A 330 22.51 -11.32 -9.61
N ARG A 331 23.13 -12.24 -8.85
CA ARG A 331 23.89 -13.36 -9.45
C ARG A 331 22.98 -14.35 -10.17
N TYR A 332 21.85 -14.68 -9.57
CA TYR A 332 20.84 -15.54 -10.16
C TYR A 332 20.28 -14.90 -11.43
N GLN A 333 19.94 -13.61 -11.36
CA GLN A 333 19.42 -12.85 -12.49
C GLN A 333 20.40 -12.89 -13.69
N ASP A 334 21.68 -12.63 -13.46
CA ASP A 334 22.70 -12.62 -14.52
C ASP A 334 23.04 -14.02 -15.04
N ARG A 335 23.23 -15.00 -14.14
CA ARG A 335 23.84 -16.30 -14.47
C ARG A 335 22.85 -17.39 -14.81
N VAL A 336 21.60 -17.24 -14.39
CA VAL A 336 20.53 -18.22 -14.64
C VAL A 336 19.45 -17.57 -15.49
N TYR A 337 18.75 -16.57 -14.96
CA TYR A 337 17.57 -16.02 -15.62
C TYR A 337 17.90 -15.47 -17.02
N GLN A 338 18.86 -14.55 -17.12
CA GLN A 338 19.28 -14.01 -18.43
C GLN A 338 20.04 -15.04 -19.28
N ALA A 339 20.77 -15.98 -18.67
CA ALA A 339 21.55 -16.98 -19.40
C ALA A 339 20.68 -18.08 -20.04
N LEU A 340 19.50 -18.35 -19.46
CA LEU A 340 18.54 -19.34 -19.94
C LEU A 340 17.39 -18.71 -20.73
N ARG A 341 17.41 -17.39 -20.91
CA ARG A 341 16.40 -16.64 -21.64
C ARG A 341 16.09 -17.26 -23.00
N GLU A 342 14.80 -17.37 -23.31
CA GLU A 342 14.24 -17.92 -24.55
C GLU A 342 14.69 -19.38 -24.84
N THR A 343 15.06 -20.13 -23.80
CA THR A 343 15.35 -21.56 -23.89
C THR A 343 14.30 -22.39 -23.13
N PRO A 344 14.09 -23.67 -23.48
CA PRO A 344 13.20 -24.56 -22.72
C PRO A 344 13.61 -24.76 -21.25
N ASP A 345 14.87 -24.46 -20.91
CA ASP A 345 15.40 -24.56 -19.55
C ASP A 345 15.12 -23.28 -18.72
N TRP A 346 14.40 -22.30 -19.26
CA TRP A 346 14.02 -21.08 -18.55
C TRP A 346 12.89 -21.35 -17.55
N LEU A 347 13.23 -22.08 -16.49
CA LEU A 347 12.26 -22.64 -15.55
C LEU A 347 11.45 -21.59 -14.79
N GLU A 348 11.98 -20.38 -14.60
CA GLU A 348 11.22 -19.32 -13.94
C GLU A 348 9.93 -18.99 -14.72
N GLU A 349 10.04 -18.83 -16.04
CA GLU A 349 8.90 -18.52 -16.92
C GLU A 349 7.93 -19.69 -17.07
N ALA A 350 8.47 -20.91 -17.17
CA ALA A 350 7.66 -22.12 -17.17
C ALA A 350 6.80 -22.19 -15.89
N LEU A 351 7.42 -21.94 -14.74
CA LEU A 351 6.76 -22.04 -13.44
C LEU A 351 5.86 -20.82 -13.13
N ALA A 352 6.13 -19.66 -13.72
CA ALA A 352 5.22 -18.52 -13.71
C ALA A 352 3.92 -18.85 -14.45
N ASN A 353 4.01 -19.42 -15.65
CA ASN A 353 2.84 -19.92 -16.39
C ASN A 353 2.13 -21.07 -15.68
N TRP A 354 2.88 -21.97 -15.04
CA TRP A 354 2.26 -23.00 -14.19
C TRP A 354 1.49 -22.37 -13.03
N SER A 355 2.00 -21.30 -12.43
CA SER A 355 1.31 -20.59 -11.34
C SER A 355 0.03 -19.92 -11.82
N ALA A 356 0.01 -19.40 -13.06
CA ALA A 356 -1.22 -18.93 -13.70
C ALA A 356 -2.24 -20.05 -13.91
N TRP A 357 -1.80 -21.23 -14.38
CA TRP A 357 -2.66 -22.40 -14.48
C TRP A 357 -3.19 -22.87 -13.12
N ASP A 358 -2.33 -22.97 -12.10
CA ASP A 358 -2.71 -23.38 -10.75
C ASP A 358 -3.74 -22.42 -10.13
N TRP A 359 -3.57 -21.10 -10.33
CA TRP A 359 -4.58 -20.10 -9.97
C TRP A 359 -5.92 -20.38 -10.65
N PHE A 360 -5.93 -20.62 -11.96
CA PHE A 360 -7.16 -20.94 -12.71
C PHE A 360 -7.81 -22.25 -12.22
N LYS A 361 -7.01 -23.23 -11.79
CA LYS A 361 -7.47 -24.51 -11.25
C LYS A 361 -7.82 -24.46 -9.76
N ALA A 362 -7.53 -23.37 -9.05
CA ALA A 362 -7.84 -23.22 -7.64
C ALA A 362 -9.35 -23.39 -7.37
N PRO A 363 -9.78 -24.10 -6.30
CA PRO A 363 -11.18 -24.43 -6.08
C PRO A 363 -12.14 -23.22 -6.05
N SER A 364 -11.70 -22.10 -5.48
CA SER A 364 -12.47 -20.84 -5.43
C SER A 364 -12.68 -20.26 -6.83
N ILE A 365 -11.63 -20.24 -7.66
CA ILE A 365 -11.67 -19.77 -9.04
C ILE A 365 -12.50 -20.72 -9.90
N ARG A 366 -12.30 -22.04 -9.76
CA ARG A 366 -13.12 -23.05 -10.47
C ARG A 366 -14.60 -22.91 -10.18
N SER A 367 -14.96 -22.76 -8.92
CA SER A 367 -16.35 -22.51 -8.52
C SER A 367 -16.93 -21.26 -9.17
N LEU A 368 -16.14 -20.19 -9.25
CA LEU A 368 -16.51 -18.94 -9.89
C LEU A 368 -16.69 -19.09 -11.41
N VAL A 369 -15.66 -19.58 -12.13
CA VAL A 369 -15.71 -19.68 -13.60
C VAL A 369 -16.77 -20.68 -14.07
N THR A 370 -17.05 -21.73 -13.30
CA THR A 370 -18.14 -22.68 -13.60
C THR A 370 -19.52 -22.01 -13.56
N ARG A 371 -19.71 -20.95 -12.76
CA ARG A 371 -20.94 -20.15 -12.76
C ARG A 371 -21.01 -19.17 -13.93
N MET A 372 -19.87 -18.80 -14.51
CA MET A 372 -19.77 -17.77 -15.55
C MET A 372 -19.70 -18.35 -16.97
N ALA A 373 -19.32 -19.62 -17.11
CA ALA A 373 -19.12 -20.29 -18.40
C ALA A 373 -20.05 -21.50 -18.57
N SER A 374 -20.55 -21.72 -19.78
CA SER A 374 -21.40 -22.87 -20.11
C SER A 374 -20.63 -24.18 -20.34
N ASN A 375 -19.35 -24.11 -20.69
CA ASN A 375 -18.52 -25.25 -21.07
C ASN A 375 -17.15 -25.13 -20.41
N ILE A 376 -16.96 -25.85 -19.30
CA ILE A 376 -15.74 -25.74 -18.50
C ILE A 376 -14.53 -26.40 -19.19
N GLU A 377 -14.76 -27.48 -19.95
CA GLU A 377 -13.68 -28.17 -20.67
C GLU A 377 -13.18 -27.33 -21.85
N GLY A 378 -14.09 -26.64 -22.54
CA GLY A 378 -13.73 -25.63 -23.53
C GLY A 378 -12.90 -24.51 -22.89
N LEU A 379 -13.29 -24.05 -21.70
CA LEU A 379 -12.54 -23.03 -20.98
C LEU A 379 -11.12 -23.49 -20.59
N ASP A 380 -10.97 -24.75 -20.18
CA ASP A 380 -9.64 -25.33 -19.92
C ASP A 380 -8.77 -25.27 -21.19
N ARG A 381 -9.31 -25.65 -22.35
CA ARG A 381 -8.57 -25.59 -23.64
C ARG A 381 -8.21 -24.17 -24.06
N VAL A 382 -9.07 -23.18 -23.80
CA VAL A 382 -8.76 -21.77 -24.06
C VAL A 382 -7.55 -21.31 -23.24
N VAL A 383 -7.53 -21.62 -21.94
CA VAL A 383 -6.41 -21.24 -21.08
C VAL A 383 -5.13 -22.00 -21.48
N GLU A 384 -5.22 -23.31 -21.74
CA GLU A 384 -4.09 -24.10 -22.23
C GLU A 384 -3.53 -23.53 -23.54
N GLY A 385 -4.39 -23.19 -24.50
CA GLY A 385 -4.00 -22.62 -25.78
C GLY A 385 -3.25 -21.29 -25.64
N ALA A 386 -3.67 -20.43 -24.71
CA ALA A 386 -2.97 -19.18 -24.43
C ALA A 386 -1.59 -19.40 -23.81
N LEU A 387 -1.46 -20.36 -22.88
CA LEU A 387 -0.16 -20.71 -22.28
C LEU A 387 0.78 -21.40 -23.29
N ASP A 388 0.23 -22.20 -24.21
CA ASP A 388 0.99 -22.90 -25.24
C ASP A 388 1.46 -21.99 -26.39
N LEU A 389 0.84 -20.81 -26.54
CA LEU A 389 1.23 -19.81 -27.54
C LEU A 389 2.56 -19.12 -27.22
N ALA A 390 2.93 -19.07 -25.94
CA ALA A 390 4.08 -18.35 -25.43
C ALA A 390 5.45 -18.89 -25.95
N PRO A 391 6.54 -18.12 -25.90
CA PRO A 391 7.84 -18.54 -26.43
C PRO A 391 8.49 -19.67 -25.61
N PRO A 392 9.61 -20.25 -26.07
CA PRO A 392 10.37 -21.23 -25.30
C PRO A 392 10.75 -20.70 -23.90
N GLY A 393 10.65 -21.56 -22.91
CA GLY A 393 10.66 -21.21 -21.49
C GLY A 393 9.24 -21.19 -20.94
N TYR A 394 8.38 -20.35 -21.52
CA TYR A 394 7.00 -20.13 -21.07
C TYR A 394 6.07 -21.30 -21.39
N ARG A 395 6.13 -21.83 -22.62
CA ARG A 395 5.23 -22.89 -23.10
C ARG A 395 5.50 -24.25 -22.44
N GLU A 396 6.66 -24.42 -21.81
CA GLU A 396 7.03 -25.60 -21.05
C GLU A 396 6.36 -25.63 -19.65
N TRP A 397 5.31 -24.84 -19.43
CA TRP A 397 4.60 -24.68 -18.15
C TRP A 397 4.14 -25.99 -17.51
N ARG A 398 3.81 -27.02 -18.29
CA ARG A 398 3.41 -28.34 -17.77
C ARG A 398 4.51 -29.01 -16.91
N LEU A 399 5.77 -28.57 -17.05
CA LEU A 399 6.86 -29.00 -16.17
C LEU A 399 6.60 -28.70 -14.69
N GLY A 400 5.76 -27.70 -14.37
CA GLY A 400 5.40 -27.35 -13.00
C GLY A 400 4.61 -28.43 -12.25
N HIS A 401 4.07 -29.44 -12.95
CA HIS A 401 3.48 -30.61 -12.31
C HIS A 401 4.52 -31.51 -11.63
N HIS A 402 5.79 -31.43 -12.03
CA HIS A 402 6.84 -32.32 -11.56
C HIS A 402 7.63 -31.71 -10.39
N ALA A 403 7.65 -32.40 -9.25
CA ALA A 403 8.45 -31.99 -8.09
C ALA A 403 9.96 -31.84 -8.40
N ALA A 404 10.49 -32.61 -9.36
CA ALA A 404 11.87 -32.50 -9.81
C ALA A 404 12.17 -31.15 -10.48
N THR A 405 11.20 -30.56 -11.18
CA THR A 405 11.33 -29.23 -11.79
C THR A 405 11.49 -28.17 -10.70
N TRP A 406 10.61 -28.17 -9.70
CA TRP A 406 10.68 -27.25 -8.56
C TRP A 406 11.99 -27.38 -7.79
N ARG A 407 12.46 -28.61 -7.58
CA ARG A 407 13.76 -28.86 -6.97
C ARG A 407 14.89 -28.29 -7.81
N THR A 408 14.82 -28.47 -9.13
CA THR A 408 15.83 -27.96 -10.05
C THR A 408 15.88 -26.43 -9.98
N PHE A 409 14.72 -25.79 -10.08
CA PHE A 409 14.59 -24.35 -9.99
C PHE A 409 15.07 -23.79 -8.64
N ALA A 410 14.69 -24.41 -7.51
CA ALA A 410 15.17 -23.98 -6.18
C ALA A 410 16.70 -24.10 -6.03
N ASN A 411 17.34 -25.08 -6.67
CA ASN A 411 18.79 -25.18 -6.71
C ASN A 411 19.42 -24.10 -7.60
N GLN A 412 18.81 -23.76 -8.74
CA GLN A 412 19.24 -22.62 -9.55
C GLN A 412 19.22 -21.31 -8.75
N LEU A 413 18.15 -21.05 -7.99
CA LEU A 413 18.05 -19.88 -7.09
C LEU A 413 19.14 -19.87 -6.01
N SER A 414 19.39 -21.03 -5.38
CA SER A 414 20.35 -21.11 -4.27
C SER A 414 21.81 -21.01 -4.72
N THR A 415 22.13 -21.56 -5.90
CA THR A 415 23.51 -21.68 -6.39
C THR A 415 23.89 -20.66 -7.45
N ALA A 416 22.92 -19.98 -8.06
CA ALA A 416 23.09 -19.15 -9.26
C ALA A 416 23.83 -19.88 -10.39
N ASN A 417 23.53 -21.18 -10.55
CA ASN A 417 24.07 -22.03 -11.61
C ASN A 417 22.93 -22.57 -12.46
N PRO A 418 22.94 -22.36 -13.79
CA PRO A 418 21.85 -22.79 -14.67
C PRO A 418 21.74 -24.32 -14.79
N LYS A 419 22.86 -25.04 -14.62
CA LYS A 419 22.91 -26.50 -14.74
C LYS A 419 23.12 -27.16 -13.39
N ILE A 420 22.30 -28.16 -13.08
CA ILE A 420 22.55 -29.09 -11.98
C ILE A 420 23.36 -30.25 -12.55
N ASN A 421 24.53 -30.51 -11.97
CA ASN A 421 25.33 -31.66 -12.38
C ASN A 421 24.49 -32.94 -12.23
N SER A 422 24.37 -33.72 -13.31
CA SER A 422 23.49 -34.89 -13.44
C SER A 422 23.74 -35.99 -12.40
N THR A 423 24.88 -35.94 -11.69
CA THR A 423 25.26 -36.91 -10.65
C THR A 423 24.76 -36.56 -9.24
N SER A 424 24.20 -35.36 -9.02
CA SER A 424 23.64 -34.97 -7.73
C SER A 424 22.13 -34.78 -7.82
N ILE A 425 21.37 -35.60 -7.06
CA ILE A 425 20.00 -35.24 -6.69
C ILE A 425 20.11 -33.88 -5.99
N GLY A 426 19.61 -32.82 -6.63
CA GLY A 426 19.70 -31.46 -6.11
C GLY A 426 19.21 -31.36 -4.67
N LEU A 427 19.65 -30.35 -3.93
CA LEU A 427 19.21 -30.16 -2.55
C LEU A 427 17.68 -30.00 -2.50
N PRO A 428 16.97 -30.59 -1.52
CA PRO A 428 15.52 -30.51 -1.42
C PRO A 428 15.08 -29.13 -0.89
N LEU A 429 15.21 -28.11 -1.73
CA LEU A 429 14.98 -26.70 -1.41
C LEU A 429 13.65 -26.18 -1.98
N GLU A 430 12.86 -27.04 -2.64
CA GLU A 430 11.58 -26.65 -3.26
C GLU A 430 10.59 -26.00 -2.29
N SER A 431 10.67 -26.32 -0.98
CA SER A 431 9.84 -25.73 0.07
C SER A 431 10.03 -24.22 0.23
N ALA A 432 11.15 -23.66 -0.26
CA ALA A 432 11.37 -22.22 -0.31
C ALA A 432 10.42 -21.48 -1.27
N LEU A 433 9.75 -22.21 -2.17
CA LEU A 433 8.82 -21.66 -3.16
C LEU A 433 7.39 -22.17 -2.96
N THR A 434 7.22 -23.48 -2.78
CA THR A 434 5.88 -24.14 -2.81
C THR A 434 5.38 -24.61 -1.44
N GLY A 435 6.22 -24.57 -0.41
CA GLY A 435 5.88 -25.02 0.94
C GLY A 435 5.36 -23.90 1.84
N PRO A 436 5.09 -24.21 3.13
CA PRO A 436 4.92 -23.16 4.14
C PRO A 436 6.22 -22.35 4.19
N LEU A 437 6.13 -21.11 3.73
CA LEU A 437 7.27 -20.22 3.66
C LEU A 437 7.75 -19.90 5.09
N PRO A 438 9.07 -19.75 5.32
CA PRO A 438 9.61 -19.37 6.62
C PRO A 438 9.40 -17.88 6.96
N TYR A 439 8.61 -17.18 6.14
CA TYR A 439 8.20 -15.78 6.26
C TYR A 439 6.74 -15.65 5.82
N ASP A 440 6.07 -14.62 6.29
CA ASP A 440 4.70 -14.27 5.91
C ASP A 440 4.72 -13.40 4.65
N PHE A 441 4.38 -14.02 3.52
CA PHE A 441 4.24 -13.35 2.22
C PHE A 441 2.76 -13.26 1.84
N GLN A 442 2.28 -12.03 1.61
CA GLN A 442 0.93 -11.77 1.16
C GLN A 442 0.93 -11.02 -0.17
N HIS A 443 -0.13 -11.20 -0.95
CA HIS A 443 -0.32 -10.54 -2.23
C HIS A 443 -0.28 -9.01 -2.10
N ALA A 444 -0.86 -8.49 -1.00
CA ALA A 444 -0.89 -7.06 -0.68
C ALA A 444 0.50 -6.48 -0.34
N ASP A 445 1.53 -7.31 -0.13
CA ASP A 445 2.90 -6.84 0.09
C ASP A 445 3.54 -6.33 -1.22
N ILE A 446 2.99 -6.70 -2.38
CA ILE A 446 3.50 -6.36 -3.70
C ILE A 446 2.69 -5.21 -4.31
N PRO A 447 3.30 -4.04 -4.59
CA PRO A 447 2.62 -2.97 -5.29
C PRO A 447 2.17 -3.43 -6.68
N LEU A 448 0.92 -3.13 -7.06
CA LEU A 448 0.39 -3.33 -8.41
C LEU A 448 0.20 -1.96 -9.07
N ARG A 449 0.50 -1.81 -10.36
CA ARG A 449 0.29 -0.56 -11.11
C ARG A 449 -0.20 -0.85 -12.53
N PHE A 450 -0.93 0.10 -13.09
CA PHE A 450 -1.33 0.11 -14.49
C PHE A 450 -0.67 1.27 -15.22
N VAL A 451 -0.24 1.00 -16.44
CA VAL A 451 0.40 1.92 -17.38
C VAL A 451 -0.55 2.14 -18.54
N GLY A 452 -0.83 3.41 -18.85
CA GLY A 452 -1.76 3.78 -19.91
C GLY A 452 -3.23 3.63 -19.50
N SER A 453 -4.12 3.64 -20.50
CA SER A 453 -5.57 3.54 -20.32
C SER A 453 -6.12 2.25 -20.90
N GLY A 454 -7.06 1.64 -20.19
CA GLY A 454 -7.74 0.40 -20.59
C GLY A 454 -8.97 0.18 -19.73
N VAL A 455 -10.01 -0.44 -20.30
CA VAL A 455 -11.31 -0.64 -19.65
C VAL A 455 -11.16 -1.47 -18.38
N ILE A 456 -10.35 -2.54 -18.41
CA ILE A 456 -10.10 -3.39 -17.23
C ILE A 456 -9.39 -2.58 -16.14
N ALA A 457 -8.33 -1.85 -16.51
CA ALA A 457 -7.59 -1.01 -15.58
C ALA A 457 -8.48 0.09 -14.98
N ASP A 458 -9.26 0.79 -15.79
CA ASP A 458 -10.19 1.84 -15.36
C ASP A 458 -11.27 1.28 -14.46
N ARG A 459 -11.76 0.07 -14.73
CA ARG A 459 -12.74 -0.60 -13.89
C ARG A 459 -12.16 -0.98 -12.54
N LEU A 460 -10.99 -1.61 -12.51
CA LEU A 460 -10.29 -1.94 -11.27
C LEU A 460 -9.88 -0.68 -10.51
N GLN A 461 -9.45 0.38 -11.19
CA GLN A 461 -9.14 1.63 -10.55
C GLN A 461 -10.37 2.41 -10.14
N SER A 462 -11.55 2.16 -10.70
CA SER A 462 -12.80 2.81 -10.31
C SER A 462 -13.47 2.07 -9.15
N HIS A 463 -13.34 0.76 -9.05
CA HIS A 463 -14.10 0.00 -8.06
C HIS A 463 -13.71 0.35 -6.60
N PRO A 464 -14.63 0.57 -5.66
CA PRO A 464 -14.31 1.11 -4.33
C PRO A 464 -13.29 0.29 -3.53
N SER A 465 -13.25 -1.03 -3.70
CA SER A 465 -12.29 -1.93 -3.05
C SER A 465 -10.87 -1.82 -3.62
N THR A 466 -10.71 -1.34 -4.85
CA THR A 466 -9.45 -1.35 -5.60
C THR A 466 -9.03 0.03 -6.12
N PHE A 467 -9.91 1.04 -6.00
CA PHE A 467 -9.68 2.41 -6.44
C PHE A 467 -8.52 3.02 -5.67
N ASN A 468 -7.58 3.58 -6.42
CA ASN A 468 -6.47 4.31 -5.86
C ASN A 468 -6.59 5.80 -6.12
N VAL A 469 -5.73 6.56 -5.47
CA VAL A 469 -5.70 8.02 -5.50
C VAL A 469 -5.72 8.58 -6.93
N PRO A 470 -6.63 9.50 -7.27
CA PRO A 470 -6.64 10.10 -8.60
C PRO A 470 -5.39 10.93 -8.87
N PRO A 471 -5.00 11.13 -10.14
CA PRO A 471 -3.93 12.06 -10.48
C PRO A 471 -4.31 13.49 -10.09
N ARG A 472 -3.28 14.34 -9.91
CA ARG A 472 -3.43 15.73 -9.52
C ARG A 472 -4.38 16.49 -10.44
N ARG A 473 -4.24 16.28 -11.76
CA ARG A 473 -5.09 16.92 -12.79
C ARG A 473 -6.57 16.56 -12.65
N GLU A 474 -6.89 15.33 -12.26
CA GLU A 474 -8.28 14.92 -12.01
C GLU A 474 -8.83 15.65 -10.79
N LEU A 475 -8.05 15.78 -9.71
CA LEU A 475 -8.43 16.56 -8.54
C LEU A 475 -8.65 18.05 -8.84
N GLU A 476 -7.86 18.65 -9.73
CA GLU A 476 -8.10 20.03 -10.18
C GLU A 476 -9.44 20.16 -10.90
N ARG A 477 -9.80 19.20 -11.79
CA ARG A 477 -11.11 19.17 -12.45
C ARG A 477 -12.23 18.98 -11.43
N ALA A 478 -12.03 18.10 -10.46
CA ALA A 478 -12.99 17.86 -9.39
C ALA A 478 -13.23 19.10 -8.54
N LEU A 479 -12.16 19.80 -8.12
CA LEU A 479 -12.25 21.08 -7.41
C LEU A 479 -13.02 22.11 -8.21
N LYS A 480 -12.76 22.26 -9.52
CA LYS A 480 -13.55 23.16 -10.39
C LYS A 480 -15.03 22.77 -10.46
N ARG A 481 -15.35 21.47 -10.54
CA ARG A 481 -16.73 20.96 -10.51
C ARG A 481 -17.46 21.31 -9.23
N PHE A 482 -16.76 21.33 -8.09
CA PHE A 482 -17.28 21.80 -6.81
C PHE A 482 -17.19 23.32 -6.60
N HIS A 483 -16.96 24.08 -7.69
CA HIS A 483 -16.88 25.54 -7.71
C HIS A 483 -15.71 26.12 -6.89
N HIS A 484 -14.63 25.36 -6.69
CA HIS A 484 -13.40 25.88 -6.13
C HIS A 484 -12.59 26.61 -7.21
N SER A 485 -11.97 27.72 -6.82
CA SER A 485 -11.11 28.55 -7.67
C SER A 485 -9.67 28.56 -7.15
N LEU A 486 -8.70 28.60 -8.06
CA LEU A 486 -7.28 28.67 -7.70
C LEU A 486 -6.96 30.07 -7.13
N ASP A 487 -6.44 30.13 -5.91
CA ASP A 487 -6.03 31.36 -5.26
C ASP A 487 -4.58 31.69 -5.66
N ALA A 488 -4.42 32.64 -6.57
CA ALA A 488 -3.11 33.07 -7.07
C ALA A 488 -2.19 33.67 -5.98
N SER A 489 -2.76 34.09 -4.85
CA SER A 489 -2.00 34.63 -3.70
C SER A 489 -1.55 33.57 -2.70
N GLY A 490 -2.04 32.32 -2.85
CA GLY A 490 -1.88 31.24 -1.90
C GLY A 490 -1.18 30.01 -2.49
N GLY A 491 0.08 29.81 -2.10
CA GLY A 491 0.84 28.61 -2.43
C GLY A 491 2.30 28.78 -2.05
N LYS A 492 2.86 27.84 -1.28
CA LYS A 492 4.28 27.87 -0.89
C LYS A 492 4.87 26.46 -1.04
N GLY A 493 6.01 26.38 -1.72
CA GLY A 493 6.79 25.14 -1.85
C GLY A 493 6.05 23.99 -2.54
N GLY A 494 5.67 24.14 -3.81
CA GLY A 494 5.05 23.05 -4.59
C GLY A 494 3.63 22.69 -4.15
N HIS A 495 2.84 23.68 -3.70
CA HIS A 495 1.45 23.48 -3.31
C HIS A 495 0.59 24.62 -3.85
N GLN A 496 -0.63 24.30 -4.29
CA GLN A 496 -1.64 25.23 -4.80
C GLN A 496 -2.81 25.33 -3.82
N LYS A 497 -3.26 26.54 -3.50
CA LYS A 497 -4.45 26.77 -2.68
C LYS A 497 -5.67 26.95 -3.56
N TRP A 498 -6.72 26.19 -3.28
CA TRP A 498 -8.01 26.24 -3.96
C TRP A 498 -9.10 26.66 -2.98
N THR A 499 -9.82 27.74 -3.26
CA THR A 499 -10.84 28.30 -2.35
C THR A 499 -12.23 28.00 -2.88
N GLY A 500 -13.07 27.40 -2.02
CA GLY A 500 -14.44 27.02 -2.34
C GLY A 500 -15.47 28.13 -2.08
N PRO A 501 -16.74 27.89 -2.46
CA PRO A 501 -17.84 28.84 -2.24
C PRO A 501 -18.12 29.09 -0.75
N ASP A 502 -17.79 28.13 0.11
CA ASP A 502 -17.87 28.21 1.57
C ASP A 502 -16.66 28.91 2.22
N GLN A 503 -15.80 29.55 1.42
CA GLN A 503 -14.54 30.16 1.82
C GLN A 503 -13.52 29.17 2.42
N ARG A 504 -13.77 27.85 2.33
CA ARG A 504 -12.81 26.85 2.80
C ARG A 504 -11.75 26.61 1.74
N ALA A 505 -10.49 26.67 2.17
CA ALA A 505 -9.34 26.42 1.31
C ALA A 505 -8.93 24.94 1.35
N PHE A 506 -8.68 24.37 0.17
CA PHE A 506 -8.04 23.08 -0.02
C PHE A 506 -6.64 23.27 -0.58
N ILE A 507 -5.64 22.59 -0.01
CA ILE A 507 -4.26 22.67 -0.47
C ILE A 507 -3.95 21.43 -1.31
N LEU A 508 -3.74 21.62 -2.61
CA LEU A 508 -3.39 20.57 -3.56
C LEU A 508 -1.86 20.59 -3.79
N PRO A 509 -1.10 19.55 -3.43
CA PRO A 509 0.32 19.47 -3.74
C PRO A 509 0.56 19.34 -5.25
N THR A 510 1.72 19.77 -5.71
CA THR A 510 2.16 19.63 -7.11
C THR A 510 2.66 18.22 -7.45
N ARG A 511 2.84 17.35 -6.45
CA ARG A 511 3.20 15.94 -6.63
C ARG A 511 2.06 15.18 -7.31
N ASP A 512 2.40 14.37 -8.31
CA ASP A 512 1.49 13.54 -9.10
C ASP A 512 2.00 12.08 -9.12
N PRO A 513 1.15 11.04 -8.94
CA PRO A 513 -0.21 11.11 -8.39
C PRO A 513 -0.22 11.74 -7.00
N VAL A 514 -1.36 12.31 -6.61
CA VAL A 514 -1.51 12.81 -5.24
C VAL A 514 -1.42 11.63 -4.25
N SER A 515 -1.01 11.90 -3.02
CA SER A 515 -0.96 10.83 -2.01
C SER A 515 -2.37 10.42 -1.57
N PRO A 516 -2.59 9.17 -1.12
CA PRO A 516 -3.91 8.72 -0.65
C PRO A 516 -4.50 9.64 0.42
N GLY A 517 -3.64 10.23 1.26
CA GLY A 517 -4.04 11.20 2.28
C GLY A 517 -4.59 12.51 1.68
N VAL A 518 -4.00 13.01 0.59
CA VAL A 518 -4.45 14.24 -0.09
C VAL A 518 -5.84 14.03 -0.68
N PHE A 519 -6.05 12.94 -1.40
CA PHE A 519 -7.37 12.63 -1.96
C PHE A 519 -8.43 12.40 -0.90
N LYS A 520 -8.09 11.69 0.18
CA LYS A 520 -9.02 11.53 1.31
C LYS A 520 -9.40 12.87 1.92
N THR A 521 -8.43 13.79 2.03
CA THR A 521 -8.69 15.16 2.50
C THR A 521 -9.59 15.91 1.53
N PHE A 522 -9.39 15.72 0.22
CA PHE A 522 -10.26 16.27 -0.80
C PHE A 522 -11.70 15.76 -0.66
N LEU A 523 -11.91 14.44 -0.57
CA LEU A 523 -13.24 13.83 -0.43
C LEU A 523 -13.99 14.40 0.78
N HIS A 524 -13.30 14.48 1.92
CA HIS A 524 -13.85 15.09 3.13
C HIS A 524 -14.10 16.60 2.95
N HIS A 525 -13.22 17.30 2.23
CA HIS A 525 -13.36 18.72 1.96
C HIS A 525 -14.64 19.02 1.20
N VAL A 526 -14.96 18.21 0.18
CA VAL A 526 -16.17 18.35 -0.64
C VAL A 526 -17.38 17.57 -0.09
N GLY A 527 -17.24 16.88 1.04
CA GLY A 527 -18.35 16.24 1.75
C GLY A 527 -18.90 14.96 1.11
N ILE A 528 -18.08 14.19 0.39
CA ILE A 528 -18.48 12.93 -0.25
C ILE A 528 -17.58 11.77 0.17
N ASP A 529 -18.06 10.54 0.03
CA ASP A 529 -17.23 9.35 0.20
C ASP A 529 -16.56 8.91 -1.12
N LYS A 530 -15.67 7.93 -1.03
CA LYS A 530 -14.92 7.39 -2.16
C LYS A 530 -15.85 6.77 -3.21
N ALA A 531 -16.88 6.04 -2.79
CA ALA A 531 -17.84 5.39 -3.68
C ALA A 531 -18.66 6.43 -4.46
N THR A 532 -19.08 7.49 -3.80
CA THR A 532 -19.80 8.63 -4.37
C THR A 532 -18.91 9.38 -5.36
N TYR A 533 -17.66 9.65 -5.00
CA TYR A 533 -16.70 10.26 -5.92
C TYR A 533 -16.52 9.44 -7.19
N VAL A 534 -16.28 8.14 -7.03
CA VAL A 534 -16.14 7.20 -8.15
C VAL A 534 -17.37 7.15 -9.03
N ARG A 535 -18.57 7.02 -8.44
CA ARG A 535 -19.79 6.72 -9.20
C ARG A 535 -20.45 7.97 -9.77
N GLN A 536 -20.29 9.12 -9.13
CA GLN A 536 -21.07 10.33 -9.44
C GLN A 536 -20.21 11.53 -9.84
N VAL A 537 -18.98 11.64 -9.31
CA VAL A 537 -18.12 12.80 -9.61
C VAL A 537 -17.22 12.48 -10.79
N ARG A 538 -16.38 11.45 -10.69
CA ARG A 538 -15.35 11.09 -11.67
C ARG A 538 -15.87 10.91 -13.10
N PRO A 539 -17.03 10.28 -13.37
CA PRO A 539 -17.56 10.14 -14.73
C PRO A 539 -17.99 11.47 -15.38
N ASN A 540 -18.06 12.55 -14.59
CA ASN A 540 -18.52 13.87 -15.00
C ASN A 540 -17.42 14.95 -14.86
N LEU A 541 -16.14 14.55 -14.81
CA LEU A 541 -14.94 15.41 -14.79
C LEU A 541 -14.25 15.42 -16.15
#